data_AF-A0A2S8PNT8-F1
#
_entry.id   AF-A0A2S8PNT8-F1
#
_cell.length_a   1.000
_cell.length_b   1.000
_cell.length_c   1.000
_cell.angle_alpha   90.00
_cell.angle_beta   90.00
_cell.angle_gamma   90.00
#
_symmetry.space_group_name_H-M   'P 1'
#
loop_
_entity.id
_entity.type
_entity.pdbx_description
1 polymer ?
#
loop_
_entity_poly.entity_id
_entity_poly.type
_entity_poly.pdbx_seq_one_letter_code
_entity_poly.pdbx_strand_id
1 'polypeptide(L)' 'RQQLELQAAKEVKSQIMDTYLKGLEKDIDVYSLSAKLYRSMPKEWQELSAKGQLKLDRGSIGIITVKVNLISGGISKMK' A
#
# COMPACT_ATOMS: atom_id res chain seq x y z
N ARG A 1 -20.91 13.60 -4.70
CA ARG A 1 -19.69 13.61 -3.86
C ARG A 1 -19.27 12.21 -3.45
N GLN A 2 -20.13 11.41 -2.80
CA GLN A 2 -19.81 10.02 -2.43
C GLN A 2 -19.34 9.16 -3.61
N GLN A 3 -19.98 9.28 -4.79
CA GLN A 3 -19.56 8.58 -6.00
C GLN A 3 -18.14 8.97 -6.46
N LEU A 4 -17.79 10.26 -6.37
CA LEU A 4 -16.46 10.75 -6.71
C LEU A 4 -15.41 10.28 -5.70
N GLU A 5 -15.75 10.27 -4.40
CA GLU A 5 -14.91 9.72 -3.34
C GLU A 5 -14.68 8.20 -3.54
N LEU A 6 -15.71 7.45 -3.94
CA LEU A 6 -15.60 6.02 -4.24
C LEU A 6 -14.73 5.76 -5.47
N GLN A 7 -14.92 6.53 -6.55
CA GLN A 7 -14.09 6.44 -7.74
C GLN A 7 -12.63 6.77 -7.43
N ALA A 8 -12.39 7.84 -6.67
CA ALA A 8 -11.04 8.21 -6.22
C ALA A 8 -10.42 7.11 -5.35
N ALA A 9 -11.18 6.52 -4.42
CA ALA A 9 -10.70 5.42 -3.58
C ALA A 9 -10.31 4.19 -4.42
N LYS A 10 -11.11 3.85 -5.44
CA LYS A 10 -10.81 2.76 -6.37
C LYS A 10 -9.54 3.02 -7.17
N GLU A 11 -9.39 4.23 -7.69
CA GLU A 11 -8.21 4.62 -8.47
C GLU A 11 -6.94 4.59 -7.62
N VAL A 12 -6.96 5.19 -6.42
CA VAL A 12 -5.84 5.15 -5.48
C VAL A 12 -5.49 3.71 -5.10
N LYS A 13 -6.48 2.84 -4.87
CA LYS A 13 -6.23 1.41 -4.61
C LYS A 13 -5.52 0.74 -5.79
N SER A 14 -5.92 1.04 -7.02
CA SER A 14 -5.27 0.52 -8.23
C SER A 14 -3.82 0.98 -8.31
N GLN A 15 -3.56 2.27 -8.09
CA GLN A 15 -2.21 2.83 -8.12
C GLN A 15 -1.30 2.28 -7.02
N ILE A 16 -1.83 2.02 -5.82
CA ILE A 16 -1.08 1.35 -4.74
C ILE A 16 -0.63 -0.04 -5.17
N MET A 17 -1.54 -0.83 -5.77
CA MET A 17 -1.24 -2.18 -6.27
C MET A 17 -0.26 -2.15 -7.46
N ASP A 18 -0.45 -1.26 -8.42
CA ASP A 18 0.47 -1.10 -9.56
C ASP A 18 1.88 -0.73 -9.10
N THR A 19 1.99 0.18 -8.13
CA THR A 19 3.28 0.57 -7.54
C THR A 19 3.94 -0.60 -6.84
N TYR A 20 3.16 -1.42 -6.11
CA TYR A 20 3.64 -2.64 -5.48
C TYR A 20 4.20 -3.63 -6.50
N LEU A 21 3.43 -3.90 -7.57
CA LEU A 21 3.82 -4.85 -8.61
C LEU A 21 5.08 -4.40 -9.37
N LYS A 22 5.18 -3.11 -9.70
CA LYS A 22 6.40 -2.53 -10.31
C LYS A 22 7.62 -2.60 -9.38
N GLY A 23 7.41 -2.49 -8.07
CA GLY A 23 8.45 -2.72 -7.08
C GLY A 23 8.90 -4.18 -7.08
N LEU A 24 7.95 -5.09 -7.07
CA LEU A 24 8.18 -6.53 -7.08
C LEU A 24 8.95 -7.00 -8.32
N GLU A 25 8.64 -6.46 -9.51
CA GLU A 25 9.40 -6.71 -10.75
C GLU A 25 10.89 -6.38 -10.63
N LYS A 26 11.26 -5.49 -9.70
CA LYS A 26 12.63 -5.05 -9.45
C LYS A 26 13.22 -5.64 -8.16
N ASP A 27 12.54 -6.60 -7.54
CA ASP A 27 12.89 -7.17 -6.22
C ASP A 27 12.93 -6.10 -5.10
N ILE A 28 12.02 -5.11 -5.16
CA ILE A 28 11.93 -4.00 -4.20
C ILE A 28 10.68 -4.11 -3.31
N ASP A 29 10.88 -4.14 -2.00
CA ASP A 29 9.82 -4.02 -0.99
C ASP A 29 9.43 -2.56 -0.74
N VAL A 30 8.68 -1.98 -1.69
CA VAL A 30 8.33 -0.54 -1.71
C VAL A 30 7.58 -0.08 -0.45
N TYR A 31 6.81 -0.97 0.18
CA TYR A 31 6.03 -0.65 1.38
C TYR A 31 6.62 -1.19 2.68
N SER A 32 7.86 -1.70 2.61
CA SER A 32 8.60 -2.26 3.76
C SER A 32 7.82 -3.33 4.52
N LEU A 33 7.09 -4.20 3.81
CA LEU A 33 6.32 -5.30 4.36
C LEU A 33 7.20 -6.29 5.15
N SER A 34 8.39 -6.59 4.64
CA SER A 34 9.38 -7.44 5.32
C SER A 34 9.80 -6.84 6.66
N ALA A 35 10.16 -5.56 6.68
CA ALA A 35 10.57 -4.88 7.91
C ALA A 35 9.42 -4.74 8.93
N LYS A 36 8.18 -4.59 8.45
CA LYS A 36 6.99 -4.61 9.31
C LYS A 36 6.81 -5.99 9.95
N LEU A 37 6.89 -7.06 9.16
CA LEU A 37 6.79 -8.43 9.65
C LEU A 37 7.89 -8.74 10.67
N TYR A 38 9.14 -8.37 10.40
CA TYR A 38 10.25 -8.53 11.33
C TYR A 38 9.99 -7.89 12.69
N ARG A 39 9.43 -6.67 12.71
CA ARG A 39 9.11 -5.95 13.95
C ARG A 39 7.93 -6.53 14.71
N SER A 40 6.90 -7.00 14.01
CA SER A 40 5.68 -7.53 14.65
C SER A 40 5.81 -9.00 15.06
N MET A 41 6.48 -9.80 14.25
CA MET A 41 6.48 -11.27 14.27
C MET A 41 7.88 -11.77 13.83
N PRO A 42 8.91 -11.57 14.67
CA PRO A 42 10.30 -11.84 14.29
C PRO A 42 10.58 -13.32 14.05
N LYS A 43 9.85 -14.23 14.73
CA LYS A 43 10.01 -15.69 14.54
C LYS A 43 9.51 -16.11 13.16
N GLU A 44 8.31 -15.68 12.82
CA GLU A 44 7.67 -15.94 11.52
C GLU A 44 8.48 -15.31 10.39
N TRP A 45 9.02 -14.10 10.61
CA TRP A 45 9.95 -13.49 9.65
C TRP A 45 11.19 -14.36 9.46
N GLN A 46 11.81 -14.84 10.54
CA GLN A 46 13.01 -15.68 10.46
C GLN A 46 12.74 -17.00 9.73
N GLU A 47 11.59 -17.63 9.98
CA GLU A 47 11.15 -18.87 9.31
C GLU A 47 10.89 -18.68 7.81
N LEU A 48 10.29 -17.55 7.42
CA LEU A 48 9.95 -17.25 6.03
C LEU A 48 11.12 -16.63 5.24
N SER A 49 12.06 -15.98 5.93
CA SER A 49 13.22 -15.35 5.30
C SER A 49 14.25 -16.38 4.88
N ALA A 50 14.83 -16.21 3.70
CA ALA A 50 15.96 -16.99 3.23
C ALA A 50 17.16 -16.06 3.06
N LYS A 51 18.29 -16.39 3.72
CA LYS A 51 19.53 -15.60 3.67
C LYS A 51 19.34 -14.12 4.07
N GLY A 52 18.46 -13.87 5.04
CA GLY A 52 18.18 -12.51 5.54
C GLY A 52 17.26 -11.68 4.64
N GLN A 53 16.67 -12.27 3.60
CA GLN A 53 15.70 -11.61 2.72
C GLN A 53 14.37 -12.36 2.75
N LEU A 54 13.29 -11.62 2.95
CA LEU A 54 11.93 -12.12 2.73
C LEU A 54 11.56 -11.86 1.29
N LYS A 55 11.38 -12.91 0.49
CA LYS A 55 10.87 -12.78 -0.87
C LYS A 55 9.39 -12.48 -0.83
N LEU A 56 9.02 -11.33 -1.39
CA LEU A 56 7.62 -10.97 -1.57
C LEU A 56 7.10 -11.52 -2.89
N ASP A 57 5.78 -11.66 -2.97
CA ASP A 57 5.05 -12.01 -4.17
C ASP A 57 3.77 -11.18 -4.29
N ARG A 58 2.98 -11.40 -5.33
CA ARG A 58 1.72 -10.68 -5.53
C ARG A 58 0.75 -10.80 -4.34
N GLY A 59 0.78 -11.91 -3.61
CA GLY A 59 -0.11 -12.19 -2.47
C GLY A 59 0.40 -11.65 -1.14
N SER A 60 1.65 -11.20 -1.06
CA SER A 60 2.25 -10.72 0.18
C SER A 60 1.69 -9.37 0.63
N ILE A 61 1.13 -8.57 -0.27
CA ILE A 61 0.32 -7.40 0.09
C ILE A 61 -1.11 -7.84 0.39
N GLY A 62 -1.57 -7.58 1.62
CA GLY A 62 -2.90 -7.96 2.07
C GLY A 62 -4.03 -7.04 1.56
N ILE A 63 -5.09 -6.92 2.36
CA ILE A 63 -6.25 -6.10 2.03
C ILE A 63 -5.87 -4.62 1.99
N ILE A 64 -6.06 -3.98 0.83
CA ILE A 64 -5.92 -2.53 0.65
C ILE A 64 -7.29 -1.87 0.83
N THR A 65 -7.45 -1.12 1.92
CA THR A 65 -8.63 -0.33 2.24
C THR A 65 -8.30 1.15 2.09
N VAL A 66 -8.99 1.83 1.18
CA VAL A 66 -8.79 3.26 0.92
C VAL A 66 -10.07 4.01 1.26
N LYS A 67 -9.96 5.09 2.04
CA LYS A 67 -11.05 6.01 2.33
C LYS A 67 -10.66 7.40 1.83
N VAL A 68 -11.44 7.95 0.92
CA VAL A 68 -11.26 9.32 0.42
C VAL A 68 -12.35 10.20 1.03
N ASN A 69 -11.95 11.35 1.58
CA ASN A 69 -12.86 12.40 2.01
C ASN A 69 -12.48 13.66 1.21
N LEU A 70 -13.35 14.12 0.32
CA LEU A 70 -13.08 15.33 -0.45
C LEU A 70 -13.36 16.55 0.43
N ILE A 71 -12.37 17.37 0.75
CA ILE A 71 -12.59 18.60 1.51
C ILE A 71 -12.66 19.76 0.52
N SER A 72 -13.84 20.36 0.33
CA SER A 72 -13.96 21.60 -0.43
C SER A 72 -13.67 22.78 0.50
N GLY A 73 -12.38 23.11 0.66
CA GLY A 73 -12.00 24.40 1.24
C GLY A 73 -12.44 25.50 0.28
N GLY A 74 -13.36 26.36 0.71
CA GLY A 74 -13.93 27.42 -0.13
C GLY A 74 -12.87 28.37 -0.67
N ILE A 75 -12.33 28.09 -1.86
CA ILE A 75 -11.67 29.09 -2.72
C ILE A 75 -12.68 30.20 -3.12
N SER A 76 -13.97 30.02 -2.80
CA SER A 76 -15.05 31.03 -2.93
C SER A 76 -15.00 32.20 -1.93
N LYS A 77 -14.02 32.28 -1.02
CA LYS A 77 -13.86 33.41 -0.07
C LYS A 77 -12.48 34.08 -0.14
N MET A 78 -11.84 34.11 -1.31
CA MET A 78 -10.81 35.10 -1.61
C MET A 78 -11.43 36.23 -2.43
N LYS A 79 -12.01 37.21 -1.73
CA LYS A 79 -12.34 38.55 -2.23
C LYS A 79 -11.95 39.55 -1.15
#